data_AF-A2AIJ3-F1
#
_entry.id   AF-A2AIJ3-F1
#
_cell.length_a   1.000
_cell.length_b   1.000
_cell.length_c   1.000
_cell.angle_alpha   90.00
_cell.angle_beta   90.00
_cell.angle_gamma   90.00
#
_symmetry.space_group_name_H-M   'P 1'
#
loop_
_entity.id
_entity.type
_entity.pdbx_description
1 polymer ?
#
loop_
_entity_poly.entity_id
_entity_poly.type
_entity_poly.pdbx_seq_one_letter_code
_entity_poly.pdbx_strand_id
1 'polypeptide(L)'
;MGAGCVKVTKYFLFLFNLLFFILGAVILGFGVWILADKNSFISVLQTSSSSLQVGAYVFIGVGAITIVMGFLGCIGAVNEVRCLLGLV
;
A
#
# COMPACT_ATOMS: atom_id res chain seq x y z
N MET A 1 -22.17 9.31 27.47
CA MET A 1 -20.77 9.81 27.45
C MET A 1 -19.89 9.29 26.29
N GLY A 2 -20.41 8.97 25.09
CA GLY A 2 -19.59 8.29 24.05
C GLY A 2 -19.13 9.12 22.84
N ALA A 3 -19.61 10.35 22.63
CA ALA A 3 -19.46 11.03 21.34
C ALA A 3 -18.03 11.50 21.01
N GLY A 4 -17.22 11.84 22.02
CA GLY A 4 -15.84 12.30 21.82
C GLY A 4 -14.87 11.20 21.42
N CYS A 5 -15.04 9.99 21.98
CA CYS A 5 -14.12 8.87 21.76
C CYS A 5 -14.16 8.38 20.30
N VAL A 6 -15.35 8.34 19.70
CA VAL A 6 -15.55 7.90 18.31
C VAL A 6 -14.86 8.83 17.30
N LYS A 7 -14.80 10.14 17.58
CA LYS A 7 -14.11 11.10 16.71
C LYS A 7 -12.59 10.92 16.71
N VAL A 8 -12.01 10.66 17.88
CA VAL A 8 -10.56 10.42 18.02
C VAL A 8 -10.16 9.15 17.27
N THR A 9 -10.89 8.05 17.45
CA THR A 9 -10.62 6.79 16.74
C THR A 9 -10.75 6.94 15.23
N LYS A 10 -11.74 7.71 14.74
CA LYS A 10 -11.91 8.01 13.31
C LYS A 10 -10.70 8.74 12.73
N TYR A 11 -10.24 9.78 13.42
CA TYR A 11 -9.11 10.58 12.96
C TYR A 11 -7.81 9.76 12.97
N PHE A 12 -7.63 8.93 13.99
CA PHE A 12 -6.50 8.03 14.10
C PHE A 12 -6.49 6.98 12.98
N LEU A 13 -7.63 6.34 12.68
CA LEU A 13 -7.77 5.40 11.56
C LEU A 13 -7.47 6.06 10.21
N PHE A 14 -8.01 7.26 9.97
CA PHE A 14 -7.73 8.00 8.74
C PHE A 14 -6.24 8.31 8.59
N LEU A 15 -5.58 8.78 9.65
CA LEU A 15 -4.15 9.09 9.64
C LEU A 15 -3.30 7.84 9.37
N PHE A 16 -3.57 6.74 10.07
CA PHE A 16 -2.80 5.50 9.93
C PHE A 16 -2.93 4.93 8.52
N ASN A 17 -4.14 4.99 7.98
CA ASN A 17 -4.46 4.49 6.67
C ASN A 17 -3.87 5.37 5.54
N LEU A 18 -3.82 6.69 5.74
CA LEU A 18 -3.11 7.62 4.85
C LEU A 18 -1.60 7.37 4.88
N LEU A 19 -1.03 7.08 6.06
CA LEU A 19 0.37 6.65 6.20
C LEU A 19 0.65 5.38 5.40
N PHE A 20 -0.19 4.35 5.54
CA PHE A 20 -0.07 3.10 4.76
C PHE A 20 -0.18 3.34 3.25
N PHE A 21 -1.06 4.23 2.83
CA PHE A 21 -1.18 4.62 1.42
C PHE A 21 0.10 5.29 0.90
N ILE A 22 0.66 6.26 1.64
CA ILE A 22 1.92 6.92 1.26
C ILE A 22 3.08 5.91 1.23
N LEU A 23 3.20 5.05 2.25
CA LEU A 23 4.22 4.01 2.30
C LEU A 23 4.09 3.03 1.12
N GLY A 24 2.87 2.60 0.80
CA GLY A 24 2.59 1.76 -0.36
C GLY A 24 2.97 2.43 -1.68
N ALA A 25 2.69 3.74 -1.83
CA ALA A 25 3.07 4.52 -3.01
C ALA A 25 4.58 4.65 -3.16
N VAL A 26 5.31 4.87 -2.06
CA VAL A 26 6.79 4.90 -2.05
C VAL A 26 7.34 3.53 -2.45
N ILE A 27 6.83 2.45 -1.86
CA ILE A 27 7.22 1.07 -2.16
C ILE A 27 6.97 0.73 -3.64
N LEU A 28 5.80 1.08 -4.18
CA LEU A 28 5.51 0.90 -5.60
C LEU A 28 6.44 1.73 -6.47
N GLY A 29 6.70 2.99 -6.11
CA GLY A 29 7.62 3.86 -6.83
C GLY A 29 9.02 3.26 -6.93
N PHE A 30 9.55 2.76 -5.80
CA PHE A 30 10.82 2.03 -5.78
C PHE A 30 10.77 0.73 -6.61
N GLY A 31 9.69 -0.04 -6.51
CA GLY A 31 9.49 -1.26 -7.30
C GLY A 31 9.51 -1.00 -8.80
N VAL A 32 8.78 0.03 -9.25
CA VAL A 32 8.75 0.46 -10.66
C VAL A 32 10.09 1.06 -11.09
N TRP A 33 10.74 1.86 -10.25
CA TRP A 33 12.07 2.41 -10.52
C TRP A 33 13.09 1.30 -10.76
N ILE A 34 13.11 0.30 -9.87
CA ILE A 34 13.98 -0.87 -9.99
C ILE A 34 13.66 -1.66 -11.26
N LEU A 35 12.38 -1.78 -11.64
CA LEU A 35 11.98 -2.50 -12.86
C LEU A 35 12.34 -1.72 -14.14
N ALA A 36 12.21 -0.39 -14.12
CA ALA A 36 12.55 0.50 -15.23
C ALA A 36 14.06 0.55 -15.47
N ASP A 37 14.85 0.67 -14.40
CA ASP A 37 16.32 0.60 -14.45
C ASP A 37 16.79 -0.77 -14.95
N LYS A 38 16.14 -1.84 -14.48
CA LYS A 38 16.34 -3.21 -14.99
C LYS A 38 15.97 -3.35 -16.46
N ASN A 39 14.91 -2.72 -16.96
CA ASN A 39 14.47 -2.92 -18.36
C ASN A 39 15.55 -2.52 -19.38
N SER A 40 16.40 -1.55 -19.05
CA SER A 40 17.59 -1.17 -19.83
C SER A 40 18.78 -2.14 -19.71
N PHE A 41 18.82 -2.97 -18.65
CA PHE A 41 19.90 -3.93 -18.34
C PHE A 41 19.50 -5.42 -18.48
N ILE A 42 18.19 -5.73 -18.61
CA ILE A 42 17.63 -7.09 -18.70
C ILE A 42 17.98 -7.77 -20.04
N SER A 43 18.29 -7.00 -21.08
CA SER A 43 18.85 -7.57 -22.32
C SER A 43 20.26 -8.14 -22.14
N VAL A 44 20.98 -7.78 -21.07
CA VAL A 44 22.40 -8.15 -20.85
C VAL A 44 22.61 -9.06 -19.62
N LEU A 45 21.77 -9.00 -18.58
CA LEU A 45 21.98 -9.69 -17.29
C LEU A 45 21.08 -10.91 -17.00
N GLN A 46 20.37 -11.45 -17.99
CA GLN A 46 19.42 -12.57 -17.86
C GLN A 46 19.98 -13.83 -17.15
N THR A 47 21.29 -13.93 -16.92
CA THR A 47 21.95 -15.07 -16.25
C THR A 47 22.16 -14.91 -14.74
N SER A 48 22.21 -13.71 -14.15
CA SER A 48 22.86 -13.55 -12.83
C SER A 48 21.96 -13.19 -11.65
N SER A 49 20.67 -12.86 -11.84
CA SER A 49 19.89 -12.24 -10.74
C SER A 49 18.39 -12.47 -10.80
N SER A 50 17.97 -13.73 -11.00
CA SER A 50 16.59 -14.18 -10.82
C SER A 50 16.02 -13.77 -9.46
N SER A 51 16.81 -13.81 -8.39
CA SER A 51 16.39 -13.40 -7.03
C SER A 51 16.00 -11.92 -6.92
N LEU A 52 16.73 -11.02 -7.59
CA LEU A 52 16.43 -9.58 -7.57
C LEU A 52 15.20 -9.24 -8.42
N GLN A 53 14.94 -10.01 -9.48
CA GLN A 53 13.72 -9.86 -10.28
C GLN A 53 12.50 -10.29 -9.47
N VAL A 54 12.56 -11.45 -8.81
CA VAL A 54 11.50 -11.94 -7.92
C VAL A 54 11.23 -10.93 -6.80
N GLY A 55 12.29 -10.40 -6.16
CA GLY A 55 12.15 -9.37 -5.14
C GLY A 55 11.40 -8.12 -5.63
N ALA A 56 11.75 -7.59 -6.81
CA ALA A 56 11.06 -6.42 -7.37
C ALA A 56 9.57 -6.67 -7.64
N TYR A 57 9.22 -7.83 -8.21
CA TYR A 57 7.82 -8.21 -8.42
C TYR A 57 7.04 -8.36 -7.10
N VAL A 58 7.68 -8.90 -6.06
CA VAL A 58 7.07 -9.01 -4.72
C VAL A 58 6.86 -7.62 -4.11
N PHE A 59 7.83 -6.72 -4.19
CA PHE A 59 7.70 -5.34 -3.70
C PHE A 59 6.57 -4.59 -4.42
N ILE A 60 6.43 -4.77 -5.74
CA ILE A 60 5.31 -4.21 -6.51
C ILE A 60 3.98 -4.83 -6.05
N GLY A 61 3.90 -6.15 -5.89
CA GLY A 61 2.70 -6.83 -5.43
C GLY A 61 2.24 -6.36 -4.04
N VAL A 62 3.16 -6.35 -3.07
CA VAL A 62 2.89 -5.91 -1.69
C VAL A 62 2.52 -4.42 -1.66
N GLY A 63 3.23 -3.57 -2.41
CA GLY A 63 2.91 -2.15 -2.51
C GLY A 63 1.50 -1.90 -3.05
N ALA A 64 1.09 -2.62 -4.11
CA ALA A 64 -0.24 -2.50 -4.68
C ALA A 64 -1.34 -2.93 -3.70
N ILE A 65 -1.17 -4.06 -3.02
CA ILE A 65 -2.13 -4.55 -2.01
C ILE A 65 -2.26 -3.53 -0.87
N THR A 66 -1.14 -2.97 -0.41
CA THR A 66 -1.10 -1.98 0.68
C THR A 66 -1.81 -0.69 0.29
N ILE A 67 -1.66 -0.23 -0.95
CA ILE A 67 -2.40 0.93 -1.49
C ILE A 67 -3.90 0.65 -1.54
N VAL A 68 -4.31 -0.54 -1.99
CA VAL A 68 -5.74 -0.91 -2.09
C VAL A 68 -6.36 -1.00 -0.70
N MET A 69 -5.69 -1.65 0.26
CA MET A 69 -6.13 -1.65 1.67
C MET A 69 -6.19 -0.23 2.24
N GLY A 70 -5.19 0.60 1.91
CA GLY A 70 -5.15 2.04 2.18
C GLY A 70 -6.36 2.79 1.62
N PHE A 71 -6.77 2.50 0.39
CA PHE A 71 -7.90 3.20 -0.23
C PHE A 71 -9.24 2.76 0.38
N LEU A 72 -9.39 1.46 0.65
CA LEU A 72 -10.56 0.89 1.31
C LEU A 72 -10.73 1.42 2.75
N GLY A 73 -9.64 1.62 3.49
CA GLY A 73 -9.70 2.24 4.83
C GLY A 73 -10.16 3.71 4.80
N CYS A 74 -9.84 4.45 3.73
CA CYS A 74 -10.24 5.86 3.57
C CYS A 74 -11.74 5.93 3.28
N ILE A 75 -12.20 5.07 2.37
CA ILE A 75 -13.62 4.91 2.02
C ILE A 75 -14.43 4.46 3.25
N GLY A 76 -13.88 3.54 4.05
CA GLY A 76 -14.51 3.09 5.30
C GLY A 76 -14.60 4.17 6.38
N ALA A 77 -13.57 5.03 6.49
CA ALA A 77 -13.58 6.16 7.44
C ALA A 77 -14.57 7.27 7.03
N VAL A 78 -14.69 7.53 5.72
CA VAL A 78 -15.57 8.57 5.15
C VAL A 78 -17.03 8.14 5.12
N ASN A 79 -17.36 6.89 4.79
CA ASN A 79 -18.74 6.48 4.50
C ASN A 79 -19.68 6.29 5.71
N GLU A 80 -19.23 6.48 6.95
CA GLU A 80 -20.07 6.50 8.17
C GLU A 80 -21.23 5.49 8.22
N VAL A 81 -21.06 4.28 7.67
CA VAL A 81 -21.99 3.16 7.88
C VAL A 81 -21.41 2.29 8.98
N ARG A 82 -21.94 2.49 10.19
CA ARG A 82 -21.66 1.71 11.41
C ARG A 82 -21.95 0.19 11.30
N CYS A 83 -22.10 -0.37 10.09
CA CYS A 83 -22.39 -1.77 9.84
C CYS A 83 -21.30 -2.53 9.04
N LEU A 84 -20.26 -1.84 8.55
CA LEU A 84 -19.20 -2.47 7.72
C LEU A 84 -17.82 -2.55 8.40
N LEU A 85 -17.77 -2.36 9.73
CA LEU A 85 -16.56 -2.58 10.53
C LEU A 85 -16.40 -4.04 11.04
N GLY A 86 -17.14 -4.97 10.44
CA GLY A 86 -17.14 -6.41 10.81
C GLY A 86 -16.53 -7.34 9.77
N LEU A 87 -15.94 -6.82 8.70
CA LEU A 87 -15.35 -7.63 7.61
C LEU A 87 -13.92 -7.17 7.26
N VAL A 88 -13.18 -6.71 8.27
CA VAL A 88 -11.70 -6.66 8.28
C VAL A 88 -11.24 -7.50 9.45
#